data_AF-A0A968X4Q3-F1
#
_entry.id   AF-A0A968X4Q3-F1
#
_cell.length_a   1.000
_cell.length_b   1.000
_cell.length_c   1.000
_cell.angle_alpha   90.00
_cell.angle_beta   90.00
_cell.angle_gamma   90.00
#
_symmetry.space_group_name_H-M   'P 1'
#
loop_
_entity.id
_entity.type
_entity.pdbx_description
1 polymer ?
#
loop_
_entity_poly.entity_id
_entity_poly.type
_entity_poly.pdbx_seq_one_letter_code
_entity_poly.pdbx_strand_id
1 'polypeptide(L)'
;MANSIYNERFVEAMLMVLEEAVEKVNGIFLDRGTSLFETLEGITAEEASGPVGGKCATLAAQVQHVAFYLEVLQRFVETGQNEKVDWGEIWRTTAR
;
A
#
# COMPACT_ATOMS: atom_id res chain seq x y z
N MET A 1 10.19 27.72 -20.71
CA MET A 1 10.90 26.47 -21.05
C MET A 1 10.78 25.54 -19.86
N ALA A 2 10.30 24.31 -20.04
CA ALA A 2 10.20 23.35 -18.95
C ALA A 2 11.61 22.82 -18.62
N ASN A 3 12.05 22.96 -17.38
CA ASN A 3 13.23 22.26 -16.89
C ASN A 3 12.85 20.79 -16.72
N SER A 4 13.35 19.92 -17.60
CA SER A 4 13.23 18.48 -17.44
C SER A 4 14.03 18.03 -16.22
N ILE A 5 13.39 17.28 -15.32
CA ILE A 5 14.09 16.60 -14.23
C ILE A 5 14.92 15.45 -14.84
N TYR A 6 16.16 15.30 -14.38
CA TYR A 6 16.99 14.16 -14.73
C TYR A 6 16.32 12.86 -14.24
N ASN A 7 16.18 11.88 -15.13
CA ASN A 7 15.45 10.63 -14.87
C ASN A 7 15.88 9.97 -13.55
N GLU A 8 17.18 9.86 -13.30
CA GLU A 8 17.75 9.29 -12.08
C GLU A 8 17.22 9.99 -10.82
N ARG A 9 17.23 11.33 -10.81
CA ARG A 9 16.73 12.12 -9.67
C ARG A 9 15.23 11.97 -9.46
N PHE A 10 14.48 11.76 -10.53
CA PHE A 10 13.05 11.49 -10.44
C PHE A 10 12.78 10.11 -9.82
N VAL A 11 13.49 9.08 -10.29
CA VAL A 11 13.37 7.72 -9.74
C VAL A 11 13.78 7.69 -8.27
N GLU A 12 14.90 8.32 -7.91
CA GLU A 12 15.33 8.46 -6.51
C GLU A 12 14.26 9.12 -5.64
N ALA A 13 13.67 10.24 -6.10
CA ALA A 13 12.62 10.92 -5.37
C ALA A 13 11.37 10.06 -5.19
N MET A 14 10.97 9.31 -6.22
CA MET A 14 9.83 8.38 -6.12
C MET A 14 10.12 7.25 -5.12
N LEU A 15 11.31 6.66 -5.17
CA LEU A 15 11.68 5.59 -4.23
C LEU A 15 11.73 6.10 -2.80
N MET A 16 12.22 7.32 -2.55
CA MET A 16 12.21 7.92 -1.21
C MET A 16 10.78 8.12 -0.67
N VAL A 17 9.83 8.53 -1.52
CA VAL A 17 8.43 8.70 -1.12
C VAL A 17 7.74 7.35 -0.87
N LEU A 18 8.07 6.31 -1.66
CA LEU A 18 7.56 4.96 -1.43
C LEU A 18 8.13 4.35 -0.15
N GLU A 19 9.42 4.54 0.11
CA GLU A 19 10.06 4.11 1.36
C GLU A 19 9.43 4.78 2.58
N GLU A 20 9.19 6.10 2.51
CA GLU A 20 8.45 6.85 3.54
C GLU A 20 7.07 6.24 3.80
N ALA A 21 6.30 6.01 2.73
CA ALA A 21 4.92 5.53 2.83
C ALA A 21 4.82 4.13 3.46
N VAL A 22 5.76 3.24 3.10
CA VAL A 22 5.62 1.80 3.35
C VAL A 22 6.56 1.32 4.44
N GLU A 23 7.84 1.67 4.38
CA GLU A 23 8.89 1.01 5.16
C GLU A 23 9.26 1.80 6.41
N LYS A 24 9.73 3.04 6.27
CA LYS A 24 10.25 3.84 7.38
C LYS A 24 10.09 5.33 7.12
N VAL A 25 9.79 6.08 8.16
CA VAL A 25 9.65 7.54 8.03
C VAL A 25 11.03 8.23 7.97
N ASN A 26 11.32 8.84 6.84
CA ASN A 26 12.38 9.78 6.51
C ASN A 26 12.02 11.26 6.80
N GLY A 27 10.75 11.57 7.07
CA GLY A 27 10.27 12.91 7.45
C GLY A 27 9.89 13.80 6.26
N ILE A 28 9.37 13.18 5.21
CA ILE A 28 8.95 13.85 3.98
C ILE A 28 7.49 14.32 4.12
N PHE A 29 6.60 13.42 4.50
CA PHE A 29 5.16 13.72 4.59
C PHE A 29 4.43 12.96 5.70
N LEU A 30 5.07 11.96 6.33
CA LEU A 30 4.50 11.24 7.47
C LEU A 30 5.10 11.73 8.79
N ASP A 31 4.30 11.60 9.84
CA ASP A 31 4.78 11.74 11.22
C ASP A 31 5.64 10.52 11.58
N ARG A 32 6.65 10.69 12.44
CA ARG A 32 7.58 9.61 12.81
C ARG A 32 6.84 8.35 13.31
N GLY A 33 7.24 7.18 12.80
CA GLY A 33 6.72 5.89 13.25
C GLY A 33 5.34 5.55 12.67
N THR A 34 4.95 6.19 11.57
CA THR A 34 3.62 6.02 10.96
C THR A 34 3.66 5.50 9.52
N SER A 35 4.81 4.98 9.06
CA SER A 35 4.85 4.19 7.82
C SER A 35 3.92 2.97 7.94
N LEU A 36 3.53 2.36 6.82
CA LEU A 36 2.65 1.19 6.84
C LEU A 36 3.24 0.05 7.70
N PHE A 37 4.52 -0.28 7.54
CA PHE A 37 5.17 -1.37 8.27
C PHE A 37 5.39 -1.02 9.74
N GLU A 38 5.80 0.21 10.06
CA GLU A 38 5.90 0.67 11.46
C GLU A 38 4.53 0.62 12.16
N THR A 39 3.45 0.98 11.45
CA THR A 39 2.07 0.93 11.98
C THR A 39 1.59 -0.49 12.25
N LEU A 40 2.04 -1.46 11.46
CA LEU A 40 1.70 -2.88 11.60
C LEU A 40 2.64 -3.63 12.55
N GLU A 41 3.73 -3.01 12.99
CA GLU A 41 4.73 -3.63 13.83
C GLU A 41 4.11 -4.09 15.17
N GLY A 42 4.37 -5.35 15.54
CA GLY A 42 3.87 -5.94 16.78
C GLY A 42 2.44 -6.45 16.72
N ILE A 43 1.71 -6.26 15.62
CA ILE A 43 0.38 -6.87 15.44
C ILE A 43 0.51 -8.35 15.08
N THR A 44 -0.13 -9.21 15.87
CA THR A 44 -0.14 -10.66 15.63
C THR A 44 -1.09 -11.05 14.49
N ALA A 45 -0.88 -12.24 13.92
CA ALA A 45 -1.76 -12.76 12.87
C ALA A 45 -3.20 -12.95 13.38
N GLU A 46 -3.35 -13.38 14.64
CA GLU A 46 -4.62 -13.56 15.31
C GLU A 46 -5.36 -12.24 15.50
N GLU A 47 -4.67 -11.18 15.94
CA GLU A 47 -5.24 -9.84 16.05
C GLU A 47 -5.62 -9.28 14.68
N ALA A 48 -4.75 -9.45 13.67
CA ALA A 48 -5.00 -8.95 12.33
C ALA A 48 -6.19 -9.64 11.65
N SER A 49 -6.43 -10.91 11.97
CA SER A 49 -7.55 -11.71 11.46
C SER A 49 -8.86 -11.49 12.23
N GLY A 50 -8.83 -10.76 13.34
CA GLY A 50 -10.03 -10.43 14.11
C GLY A 50 -10.91 -9.37 13.44
N PRO A 51 -12.23 -9.34 13.74
CA PRO A 51 -13.11 -8.29 13.25
C PRO A 51 -12.84 -6.97 14.00
N VAL A 52 -12.53 -5.90 13.27
CA VAL A 52 -12.30 -4.54 13.83
C VAL A 52 -13.59 -3.77 14.16
N GLY A 53 -14.70 -4.49 14.30
CA GLY A 53 -16.05 -3.97 14.54
C GLY A 53 -17.09 -4.87 13.86
N GLY A 54 -18.32 -4.94 14.39
CA GLY A 54 -19.30 -5.97 13.99
C GLY A 54 -19.74 -6.00 12.51
N LYS A 55 -19.29 -5.07 11.67
CA LYS A 55 -19.56 -5.01 10.22
C LYS A 55 -18.32 -4.72 9.36
N CYS A 56 -17.12 -4.62 9.95
CA CYS A 56 -15.89 -4.25 9.23
C CYS A 56 -15.07 -5.50 8.87
N ALA A 57 -14.39 -5.46 7.73
CA ALA A 57 -13.41 -6.48 7.35
C ALA A 57 -12.19 -6.44 8.26
N THR A 58 -11.40 -7.51 8.28
CA THR A 58 -10.23 -7.66 9.16
C THR A 58 -9.10 -6.71 8.76
N LEU A 59 -8.15 -6.46 9.67
CA LEU A 59 -6.94 -5.71 9.31
C LEU A 59 -6.15 -6.46 8.22
N ALA A 60 -6.10 -7.80 8.30
CA ALA A 60 -5.50 -8.64 7.28
C ALA A 60 -6.12 -8.42 5.89
N ALA A 61 -7.46 -8.30 5.81
CA ALA A 61 -8.14 -7.97 4.56
C ALA A 61 -7.74 -6.59 4.02
N GLN A 62 -7.56 -5.59 4.90
CA GLN A 62 -7.09 -4.26 4.50
C GLN A 62 -5.67 -4.31 3.93
N VAL A 63 -4.74 -4.99 4.60
CA VAL A 63 -3.36 -5.13 4.13
C VAL A 63 -3.31 -5.86 2.79
N GLN A 64 -4.10 -6.93 2.64
CA GLN A 64 -4.20 -7.66 1.37
C GLN A 64 -4.77 -6.79 0.26
N HIS A 65 -5.76 -5.93 0.55
CA HIS A 65 -6.31 -5.01 -0.45
C HIS A 65 -5.31 -3.95 -0.89
N VAL A 66 -4.43 -3.47 0.00
CA VAL A 66 -3.32 -2.57 -0.37
C VAL A 66 -2.35 -3.28 -1.31
N ALA A 67 -1.93 -4.50 -0.98
CA ALA A 67 -1.03 -5.29 -1.84
C ALA A 67 -1.63 -5.52 -3.23
N PHE A 68 -2.90 -5.90 -3.29
CA PHE A 68 -3.63 -6.09 -4.53
C PHE A 68 -3.70 -4.82 -5.39
N TYR A 69 -3.91 -3.65 -4.77
CA TYR A 69 -3.90 -2.40 -5.51
C TYR A 69 -2.54 -2.15 -6.18
N LEU A 70 -1.43 -2.43 -5.47
CA LEU A 70 -0.08 -2.29 -6.02
C LEU A 70 0.15 -3.25 -7.19
N GLU A 71 -0.35 -4.48 -7.12
CA GLU A 71 -0.27 -5.42 -8.25
C GLU A 71 -1.05 -4.95 -9.48
N VAL A 72 -2.25 -4.40 -9.28
CA VAL A 72 -3.06 -3.82 -10.36
C VAL A 72 -2.33 -2.63 -10.99
N LEU A 73 -1.77 -1.75 -10.16
CA LEU A 73 -1.00 -0.60 -10.63
C LEU A 73 0.24 -1.05 -11.41
N GLN A 74 0.97 -2.05 -10.93
CA GLN A 74 2.11 -2.61 -11.64
C GLN A 74 1.71 -3.13 -13.03
N ARG A 75 0.66 -3.94 -13.11
CA ARG A 75 0.14 -4.45 -14.40
C ARG A 75 -0.25 -3.33 -15.34
N PHE A 76 -0.90 -2.28 -14.83
CA PHE A 76 -1.25 -1.11 -15.62
C PHE A 76 0.01 -0.39 -16.17
N VAL A 77 1.04 -0.19 -15.34
CA VAL A 77 2.29 0.46 -15.76
C VAL A 77 3.04 -0.37 -16.80
N GLU A 78 3.07 -1.70 -16.66
CA GLU A 78 3.78 -2.60 -17.56
C GLU A 78 3.07 -2.75 -18.93
N THR A 79 1.74 -2.85 -18.92
CA THR A 79 0.97 -3.20 -20.12
C THR A 79 0.28 -2.00 -20.78
N GLY A 80 0.07 -0.91 -20.03
CA GLY A 80 -0.76 0.22 -20.43
C GLY A 80 -2.26 -0.10 -20.50
N GLN A 81 -2.69 -1.31 -20.09
CA GLN A 81 -4.08 -1.73 -20.19
C GLN A 81 -4.82 -1.48 -18.89
N ASN A 82 -6.03 -0.92 -19.00
CA ASN A 82 -6.93 -0.76 -17.87
C ASN A 82 -7.89 -1.96 -17.80
N GLU A 83 -7.50 -2.97 -17.04
CA GLU A 83 -8.27 -4.19 -16.85
C GLU A 83 -9.50 -3.97 -15.97
N LYS A 84 -10.55 -4.77 -16.17
CA LYS A 84 -11.66 -4.83 -15.22
C LYS A 84 -11.25 -5.66 -14.02
N VAL A 85 -11.19 -5.02 -12.85
CA VAL A 85 -10.74 -5.60 -11.59
C VAL A 85 -11.90 -5.68 -10.60
N ASP A 86 -12.05 -6.81 -9.91
CA ASP A 86 -13.01 -6.96 -8.81
C ASP A 86 -12.40 -6.47 -7.49
N TRP A 87 -12.54 -5.17 -7.24
CA TRP A 87 -12.13 -4.53 -5.99
C TRP A 87 -12.81 -5.09 -4.73
N GLY A 88 -13.91 -5.82 -4.92
CA GLY A 88 -14.67 -6.43 -3.85
C GLY A 88 -14.15 -7.79 -3.38
N GLU A 89 -13.27 -8.44 -4.15
CA GLU A 89 -12.90 -9.85 -3.95
C GLU A 89 -12.30 -10.11 -2.57
N ILE A 90 -11.26 -9.35 -2.21
CA ILE A 90 -10.51 -9.52 -0.97
C ILE A 90 -11.38 -9.33 0.27
N TRP A 91 -12.31 -8.39 0.22
CA TRP A 91 -13.26 -8.17 1.32
C TRP A 91 -14.20 -9.36 1.55
N ARG A 92 -14.43 -10.18 0.52
CA ARG A 92 -15.28 -11.38 0.61
C ARG A 92 -14.48 -12.64 0.91
N THR A 93 -13.19 -12.69 0.56
CA THR A 93 -12.35 -13.89 0.67
C THR A 93 -11.43 -13.90 1.89
N THR A 94 -11.05 -12.74 2.44
CA THR A 94 -10.09 -12.60 3.56
C THR A 94 -10.77 -12.37 4.92
N ALA A 95 -12.02 -12.84 5.09
CA ALA A 95 -12.84 -12.59 6.27
C ALA A 95 -13.10 -13.83 7.16
N ARG A 96 -12.15 -14.77 7.25
CA ARG A 96 -12.31 -15.99 8.06
C ARG A 96 -11.16 -16.21 9.02
#